data_AF-A0A060YX80-F1
#
_entry.id   AF-A0A060YX80-F1
#
_cell.length_a   1.000
_cell.length_b   1.000
_cell.length_c   1.000
_cell.angle_alpha   90.00
_cell.angle_beta   90.00
_cell.angle_gamma   90.00
#
_symmetry.space_group_name_H-M   'P 1'
#
loop_
_entity.id
_entity.type
_entity.pdbx_description
1 polymer ?
#
loop_
_entity_poly.entity_id
_entity_poly.type
_entity_poly.pdbx_seq_one_letter_code
_entity_poly.pdbx_strand_id
1 'polypeptide(L)'
;MMTGHKPEIVELALITTNPYDFPMCSQGQIAVASINDNEELDATDDAITILGFTNEEKLGIYKLTGAVVHHGNLKFKQKQREEQAEPDGTEGESHS
;
A
#
# COMPACT_ATOMS: atom_id res chain seq x y z
N MET A 1 7.72 1.38 -3.58
CA MET A 1 6.35 1.85 -3.93
C MET A 1 6.03 3.20 -3.30
N MET A 2 6.15 3.39 -1.99
CA MET A 2 5.81 4.66 -1.30
C MET A 2 6.84 5.78 -1.47
N THR A 3 7.89 5.59 -2.27
CA THR A 3 8.97 6.57 -2.41
C THR A 3 8.58 7.81 -3.22
N GLY A 4 7.48 7.73 -3.98
CA GLY A 4 7.06 8.78 -4.92
C GLY A 4 7.89 8.85 -6.21
N HIS A 5 8.90 7.99 -6.38
CA HIS A 5 9.79 7.97 -7.56
C HIS A 5 9.09 7.58 -8.86
N LYS A 6 8.10 6.68 -8.76
CA LYS A 6 7.16 6.33 -9.82
C LYS A 6 5.75 6.76 -9.40
N PRO A 7 5.35 8.04 -9.61
CA PRO A 7 4.08 8.58 -9.14
C PRO A 7 2.86 7.78 -9.63
N GLU A 8 2.94 7.21 -10.82
CA GLU A 8 1.90 6.37 -11.42
C GLU A 8 1.60 5.12 -10.59
N ILE A 9 2.60 4.55 -9.89
CA ILE A 9 2.38 3.39 -9.00
C ILE A 9 1.67 3.83 -7.72
N VAL A 10 2.02 5.01 -7.20
CA VAL A 10 1.38 5.60 -6.01
C VAL A 10 -0.10 5.86 -6.29
N GLU A 11 -0.40 6.48 -7.44
CA GLU A 11 -1.77 6.73 -7.90
C GLU A 11 -2.54 5.43 -8.16
N LEU A 12 -1.94 4.47 -8.86
CA LEU A 12 -2.57 3.17 -9.16
C LEU A 12 -2.98 2.40 -7.91
N ALA A 13 -2.12 2.43 -6.88
CA ALA A 13 -2.32 1.71 -5.63
C ALA A 13 -3.14 2.52 -4.59
N LEU A 14 -3.50 3.77 -4.90
CA LEU A 14 -4.20 4.69 -4.00
C LEU A 14 -3.48 4.86 -2.65
N ILE A 15 -2.15 4.84 -2.65
CA ILE A 15 -1.35 4.99 -1.42
C ILE A 15 -0.79 6.42 -1.31
N THR A 16 -0.35 6.79 -0.12
CA THR A 16 0.44 8.01 0.09
C THR A 16 1.94 7.70 0.01
N THR A 17 2.79 8.73 0.04
CA THR A 17 4.24 8.57 0.12
C THR A 17 4.76 8.51 1.55
N ASN A 18 3.88 8.59 2.55
CA ASN A 18 4.26 8.49 3.95
C ASN A 18 3.96 7.07 4.47
N PRO A 19 4.99 6.24 4.73
CA PRO A 19 4.75 4.87 5.18
C PRO A 19 4.05 4.78 6.54
N TYR A 20 4.11 5.82 7.37
CA TYR A 20 3.39 5.87 8.65
C TYR A 20 1.87 5.97 8.54
N ASP A 21 1.35 6.28 7.34
CA ASP A 21 -0.09 6.23 7.08
C ASP A 21 -0.62 4.78 7.02
N PHE A 22 0.29 3.79 7.04
CA PHE A 22 -0.02 2.38 6.87
C PHE A 22 0.62 1.50 7.96
N PRO A 23 -0.11 1.15 9.04
CA PRO A 23 0.44 0.42 10.19
C PRO A 23 1.02 -0.96 9.87
N MET A 24 0.60 -1.58 8.75
CA MET A 24 1.13 -2.89 8.36
C MET A 24 2.64 -2.84 8.04
N CYS A 25 3.15 -1.71 7.55
CA CYS A 25 4.56 -1.54 7.16
C CYS A 25 5.33 -0.55 8.04
N SER A 26 4.72 0.04 9.07
CA SER A 26 5.32 1.13 9.86
C SER A 26 5.55 0.80 11.34
N GLN A 27 5.50 -0.48 11.74
CA GLN A 27 5.74 -0.91 13.13
C GLN A 27 7.22 -0.83 13.55
N GLY A 28 8.13 -0.64 12.59
CA GLY A 28 9.57 -0.61 12.82
C GLY A 28 10.26 0.53 12.07
N GLN A 29 11.50 0.28 11.65
CA GLN A 29 12.27 1.23 10.83
C GLN A 29 11.71 1.25 9.41
N ILE A 30 11.45 2.46 8.90
CA ILE A 30 10.90 2.67 7.54
C ILE A 30 11.96 2.96 6.48
N ALA A 31 13.22 3.13 6.89
CA ALA A 31 14.34 3.43 6.01
C ALA A 31 15.61 2.76 6.55
N VAL A 32 16.49 2.34 5.64
CA VAL A 32 17.78 1.73 5.96
C VAL A 32 18.87 2.51 5.25
N ALA A 33 19.86 3.02 5.99
CA ALA A 33 20.86 3.96 5.46
C ALA A 33 21.67 3.43 4.26
N SER A 34 21.80 2.11 4.12
CA SER A 34 22.53 1.46 3.03
C SER A 34 21.67 1.10 1.82
N ILE A 35 20.38 1.47 1.79
CA ILE A 35 19.43 1.09 0.75
C ILE A 35 18.83 2.36 0.12
N ASN A 36 18.81 2.41 -1.21
CA ASN A 36 18.11 3.44 -1.97
C ASN A 36 16.82 2.85 -2.57
N ASP A 37 15.68 3.07 -1.92
CA ASP A 37 14.40 2.49 -2.32
C ASP A 37 13.92 2.94 -3.72
N ASN A 38 14.47 4.03 -4.27
CA ASN A 38 14.17 4.46 -5.65
C ASN A 38 14.85 3.54 -6.67
N GLU A 39 16.14 3.28 -6.47
CA GLU A 39 16.91 2.38 -7.33
C GLU A 39 16.39 0.94 -7.24
N GLU A 40 16.04 0.49 -6.04
CA GLU A 40 15.45 -0.83 -5.82
C GLU A 40 14.08 -0.98 -6.49
N LEU A 41 13.27 0.09 -6.51
CA LEU A 41 11.98 0.09 -7.20
C LEU A 41 12.15 -0.01 -8.72
N ASP A 42 13.10 0.73 -9.30
CA ASP A 42 13.43 0.63 -10.73
C ASP A 42 13.95 -0.77 -11.08
N ALA A 43 14.90 -1.28 -10.31
CA ALA A 43 15.47 -2.62 -10.52
C ALA A 43 14.39 -3.71 -10.46
N THR A 44 13.45 -3.59 -9.52
CA THR A 44 12.33 -4.53 -9.38
C THR A 44 11.35 -4.45 -10.56
N ASP A 45 11.01 -3.24 -11.01
CA ASP A 45 10.12 -2.99 -12.16
C ASP A 45 10.71 -3.56 -13.47
N ASP A 46 12.02 -3.37 -13.66
CA ASP A 46 12.78 -3.94 -14.76
C ASP A 46 12.85 -5.46 -14.68
N ALA A 47 13.14 -6.02 -13.49
CA ALA A 47 13.20 -7.46 -13.28
C ALA A 47 11.88 -8.16 -13.61
N ILE A 48 10.74 -7.60 -13.21
CA ILE A 48 9.41 -8.13 -13.56
C ILE A 48 9.24 -8.18 -15.08
N THR A 49 9.66 -7.13 -15.77
CA THR A 49 9.58 -7.05 -17.24
C THR A 49 10.51 -8.06 -17.92
N ILE A 50 11.75 -8.22 -17.44
CA ILE A 50 12.74 -9.19 -17.95
C ILE A 50 12.25 -10.63 -17.77
N LEU A 51 11.55 -10.93 -16.68
CA LEU A 51 10.96 -12.25 -16.41
C LEU A 51 9.73 -12.56 -17.29
N GLY A 52 9.31 -11.63 -18.15
CA GLY A 52 8.28 -11.87 -19.16
C GLY A 52 6.85 -11.60 -18.70
N PHE A 53 6.66 -10.94 -17.56
CA PHE A 53 5.34 -10.48 -17.13
C PHE A 53 4.86 -9.38 -18.07
N THR A 54 3.58 -9.45 -18.45
CA THR A 54 2.91 -8.39 -19.18
C THR A 54 2.77 -7.15 -18.30
N ASN A 55 2.57 -5.99 -18.93
CA ASN A 55 2.29 -4.76 -18.19
C ASN A 55 1.02 -4.90 -17.32
N GLU A 56 0.00 -5.60 -17.77
CA GLU A 56 -1.22 -5.81 -16.98
C GLU A 56 -0.95 -6.62 -15.70
N GLU A 57 -0.19 -7.71 -15.80
CA GLU A 57 0.19 -8.52 -14.63
C GLU A 57 1.06 -7.72 -13.66
N LYS A 58 1.99 -6.92 -14.19
CA LYS A 58 2.84 -6.03 -13.38
C LYS A 58 2.02 -4.99 -12.62
N LEU A 59 1.07 -4.33 -13.29
CA LEU A 59 0.14 -3.42 -12.63
C LEU A 59 -0.74 -4.16 -11.60
N GLY A 60 -1.12 -5.41 -11.89
CA GLY A 60 -1.83 -6.29 -10.96
C GLY A 60 -1.04 -6.56 -9.67
N ILE A 61 0.27 -6.80 -9.78
CA ILE A 61 1.17 -6.97 -8.62
C ILE A 61 1.13 -5.71 -7.76
N TYR A 62 1.35 -4.52 -8.33
CA TYR A 62 1.33 -3.27 -7.58
C TYR A 62 -0.04 -2.99 -6.93
N LYS A 63 -1.15 -3.28 -7.62
CA LYS A 63 -2.49 -3.14 -7.04
C LYS A 63 -2.70 -4.07 -5.84
N LEU A 64 -2.29 -5.34 -5.95
CA LEU A 64 -2.43 -6.30 -4.85
C LEU A 64 -1.56 -5.92 -3.66
N THR A 65 -0.32 -5.44 -3.89
CA THR A 65 0.52 -4.92 -2.82
C THR A 65 -0.14 -3.72 -2.13
N GLY A 66 -0.68 -2.76 -2.89
CA GLY A 66 -1.45 -1.64 -2.34
C GLY A 66 -2.67 -2.08 -1.53
N ALA A 67 -3.43 -3.05 -2.04
CA ALA A 67 -4.59 -3.61 -1.34
C ALA A 67 -4.23 -4.25 0.00
N VAL A 68 -3.10 -4.96 0.08
CA VAL A 68 -2.59 -5.55 1.34
C VAL A 68 -2.24 -4.44 2.34
N VAL A 69 -1.56 -3.39 1.88
CA VAL A 69 -1.20 -2.23 2.71
C VAL A 69 -2.46 -1.56 3.28
N HIS A 70 -3.46 -1.28 2.44
CA HIS A 70 -4.76 -0.72 2.85
C HIS A 70 -5.55 -1.62 3.79
N HIS A 71 -5.45 -2.94 3.63
CA HIS A 71 -6.11 -3.88 4.53
C HIS A 71 -5.67 -3.69 5.99
N GLY A 72 -4.41 -3.31 6.21
CA GLY A 72 -3.89 -2.98 7.53
C GLY A 72 -4.48 -1.71 8.17
N ASN A 73 -5.15 -0.86 7.38
CA ASN A 73 -5.80 0.36 7.87
C ASN A 73 -7.25 0.13 8.32
N LEU A 74 -7.84 -1.02 7.99
CA LEU A 74 -9.23 -1.33 8.32
C LEU A 74 -9.42 -1.33 9.84
N LYS A 75 -10.34 -0.50 10.31
CA LYS A 75 -10.75 -0.44 11.71
C LYS A 75 -12.14 -1.01 11.87
N PHE A 76 -12.34 -1.73 12.96
CA PHE A 76 -13.61 -2.32 13.33
C PHE A 76 -13.94 -1.93 14.77
N LYS A 77 -15.21 -1.71 15.04
CA LYS A 77 -15.76 -1.48 16.38
C LYS A 77 -16.76 -2.55 16.73
N GLN A 78 -17.00 -2.71 18.02
CA GLN A 78 -18.04 -3.61 18.49
C GLN A 78 -19.42 -2.97 18.28
N LYS A 79 -20.37 -3.73 17.73
CA LYS A 79 -21.76 -3.31 17.61
C LYS A 79 -22.43 -3.23 18.98
N GLN A 80 -23.23 -2.19 19.21
CA GLN A 80 -23.81 -1.93 20.54
C GLN A 80 -24.73 -3.10 20.96
N ARG A 81 -24.37 -3.79 22.05
CA ARG A 81 -25.08 -4.94 22.65
C ARG A 81 -24.99 -6.27 21.88
N GLU A 82 -24.07 -6.41 20.92
CA GLU A 82 -23.78 -7.66 20.22
C GLU A 82 -22.28 -8.02 20.36
N GLU A 83 -21.92 -9.30 20.24
CA GLU A 83 -20.50 -9.75 20.18
C GLU A 83 -19.92 -9.68 18.76
N GLN A 84 -20.61 -9.04 17.83
CA GLN A 84 -20.20 -8.88 16.44
C GLN A 84 -19.49 -7.54 16.22
N ALA A 85 -18.47 -7.54 15.35
CA ALA A 85 -17.81 -6.34 14.88
C ALA A 85 -18.51 -5.72 13.66
N GLU A 86 -18.43 -4.39 13.54
CA GLU A 86 -18.84 -3.62 12.37
C GLU A 86 -17.69 -2.69 11.94
N PRO A 87 -17.62 -2.28 10.65
CA PRO A 87 -16.60 -1.33 10.20
C PRO A 87 -16.68 -0.02 10.99
N ASP A 88 -15.55 0.47 11.49
CA ASP A 88 -15.47 1.75 12.19
C ASP A 88 -15.20 2.90 11.20
N GLY A 89 -16.17 3.11 10.30
CA GLY A 89 -16.10 4.07 9.20
C GLY A 89 -15.52 3.49 7.91
N THR A 90 -15.67 4.25 6.82
CA THR A 90 -15.02 4.00 5.53
C THR A 90 -14.35 5.29 5.06
N GLU A 91 -13.19 5.19 4.38
CA GLU A 91 -12.39 6.36 3.99
C GLU A 91 -13.11 7.32 3.02
N GLY A 92 -14.26 6.93 2.46
CA GLY A 92 -15.14 7.77 1.62
C GLY A 92 -16.29 8.47 2.38
N GLU A 93 -16.50 8.19 3.66
CA GLU A 93 -17.55 8.80 4.50
C GLU A 93 -16.98 9.95 5.35
N SER A 94 -16.14 10.81 4.76
CA SER A 94 -15.86 12.10 5.39
C SER A 94 -17.14 12.94 5.34
N HIS A 95 -17.64 13.29 6.52
CA HIS A 95 -18.81 14.15 6.71
C HIS A 95 -18.71 15.41 5.83
N SER A 96 -19.70 15.58 4.95
CA SER A 96 -20.08 16.88 4.39
C SER A 96 -20.64 17.79 5.48
#